data_AF-A0A382RA34-F1
#
_entry.id   AF-A0A382RA34-F1
#
_cell.length_a   1.000
_cell.length_b   1.000
_cell.length_c   1.000
_cell.angle_alpha   90.00
_cell.angle_beta   90.00
_cell.angle_gamma   90.00
#
_symmetry.space_group_name_H-M   'P 1'
#
loop_
_entity.id
_entity.type
_entity.pdbx_description
1 polymer ?
#
loop_
_entity_poly.entity_id
_entity_poly.type
_entity_poly.pdbx_seq_one_letter_code
_entity_poly.pdbx_strand_id
1 'polypeptide(L)'
;IFEQVSLVEKRKVLTTLSDEIRQLLGNDVPDDNPGLVCYDTYRARLEEDPSNRAIPDVADVLDRTRVLRERVNQALTTKDYVPTALRIVDALAVHRLTTEDVNAPIGPTAGELRDDLTLLPPELPEMDAFFLETTIRSIVDDIVRAVSGQFITINEQNDQIYLDITKDIDYDQKIDERAESLDEGRLDTAYFMALETLLEQREKSYVSGYRIWAYELPWTTKNVTRPGYLFMGAPNERSTAQPPRDFYVYFLQPYDPPKFEDRSNPDEVFFRLATPDDDFTKALRRYAGSTALASESTGGHRTVYDEKRQASLREMGGWLTKR
;
A
#
# COMPACT_ATOMS: atom_id res chain seq x y z
N ILE A 1 5.12 -24.17 -23.11
CA ILE A 1 5.04 -23.99 -21.64
C ILE A 1 5.00 -25.33 -20.89
N PHE A 2 3.98 -26.19 -21.03
CA PHE A 2 3.91 -27.46 -20.26
C PHE A 2 5.17 -28.35 -20.39
N GLU A 3 5.74 -28.48 -21.59
CA GLU A 3 6.95 -29.28 -21.83
C GLU A 3 8.25 -28.61 -21.35
N GLN A 4 8.19 -27.32 -21.03
CA GLN A 4 9.32 -26.46 -20.67
C GLN A 4 9.47 -26.25 -19.17
N VAL A 5 8.59 -26.81 -18.32
CA VAL A 5 8.81 -26.85 -16.86
C VAL A 5 10.02 -27.73 -16.58
N SER A 6 11.19 -27.11 -16.52
CA SER A 6 12.50 -27.78 -16.41
C SER A 6 12.84 -28.15 -14.97
N LEU A 7 12.30 -27.38 -14.02
CA LEU A 7 12.54 -27.52 -12.57
C LEU A 7 11.72 -28.65 -11.93
N VAL A 8 10.79 -29.26 -12.67
CA VAL A 8 9.88 -30.30 -12.17
C VAL A 8 9.95 -31.55 -13.05
N GLU A 9 9.78 -32.72 -12.44
CA GLU A 9 9.97 -34.01 -13.09
C GLU A 9 8.97 -34.23 -14.26
N LYS A 10 9.48 -34.27 -15.50
CA LYS A 10 8.68 -34.32 -16.76
C LYS A 10 7.63 -35.44 -16.85
N ARG A 11 7.81 -36.55 -16.13
CA ARG A 11 6.85 -37.67 -16.16
C ARG A 11 5.50 -37.32 -15.52
N LYS A 12 5.48 -36.37 -14.59
CA LYS A 12 4.24 -35.94 -13.93
C LYS A 12 3.36 -35.11 -14.87
N VAL A 13 3.95 -34.27 -15.73
CA VAL A 13 3.23 -33.40 -16.67
C VAL A 13 2.24 -34.18 -17.57
N LEU A 14 2.66 -35.29 -18.18
CA LEU A 14 1.79 -36.10 -19.05
C LEU A 14 0.66 -36.80 -18.28
N THR A 15 0.93 -37.18 -17.03
CA THR A 15 -0.08 -37.79 -16.14
C THR A 15 -1.12 -36.73 -15.77
N THR A 16 -0.67 -35.52 -15.43
CA THR A 16 -1.53 -34.37 -15.18
C THR A 16 -2.42 -34.02 -16.37
N LEU A 17 -1.86 -33.95 -17.57
CA LEU A 17 -2.66 -33.71 -18.79
C LEU A 17 -3.71 -34.81 -19.01
N SER A 18 -3.34 -36.06 -18.76
CA SER A 18 -4.28 -37.18 -18.87
C SER A 18 -5.42 -37.09 -17.87
N ASP A 19 -5.14 -36.64 -16.65
CA ASP A 19 -6.16 -36.46 -15.61
C ASP A 19 -7.08 -35.28 -15.89
N GLU A 20 -6.57 -34.16 -16.40
CA GLU A 20 -7.41 -33.03 -16.84
C GLU A 20 -8.33 -33.42 -18.00
N ILE A 21 -7.82 -34.15 -18.99
CA ILE A 21 -8.65 -34.67 -20.08
C ILE A 21 -9.77 -35.58 -19.53
N ARG A 22 -9.48 -36.43 -18.54
CA ARG A 22 -10.49 -37.27 -17.89
C ARG A 22 -11.52 -36.47 -17.11
N GLN A 23 -11.13 -35.36 -16.48
CA GLN A 23 -12.07 -34.50 -15.77
C GLN A 23 -13.01 -33.75 -16.71
N LEU A 24 -12.53 -33.41 -17.92
CA LEU A 24 -13.36 -32.79 -18.96
C LEU A 24 -14.25 -33.80 -19.70
N LEU A 25 -13.83 -35.08 -19.77
CA LEU A 25 -14.59 -36.14 -20.42
C LEU A 25 -15.96 -36.34 -19.75
N GLY A 26 -17.01 -35.87 -20.42
CA GLY A 26 -18.40 -35.99 -19.97
C GLY A 26 -19.05 -34.68 -19.53
N ASN A 27 -18.31 -33.57 -19.52
CA ASN A 27 -18.88 -32.24 -19.33
C ASN A 27 -19.27 -31.62 -20.67
N ASP A 28 -20.35 -30.85 -20.68
CA ASP A 28 -20.71 -30.03 -21.84
C ASP A 28 -19.71 -28.88 -22.01
N VAL A 29 -19.53 -28.44 -23.26
CA VAL A 29 -18.69 -27.27 -23.58
C VAL A 29 -19.39 -26.02 -23.03
N PRO A 30 -18.69 -25.15 -22.29
CA PRO A 30 -19.27 -23.91 -21.78
C PRO A 30 -19.75 -22.98 -22.90
N ASP A 31 -20.88 -22.31 -22.68
CA ASP A 31 -21.44 -21.34 -23.64
C ASP A 31 -20.78 -19.95 -23.56
N ASP A 32 -20.12 -19.65 -22.43
CA ASP A 32 -19.63 -18.32 -22.08
C ASP A 32 -18.09 -18.18 -22.13
N ASN A 33 -17.37 -19.29 -22.37
CA ASN A 33 -15.91 -19.29 -22.44
C ASN A 33 -15.37 -20.46 -23.31
N PRO A 34 -14.09 -20.41 -23.74
CA PRO A 34 -13.53 -21.43 -24.63
C PRO A 34 -13.46 -22.86 -24.07
N GLY A 35 -13.61 -23.07 -22.75
CA GLY A 35 -13.54 -24.40 -22.12
C GLY A 35 -12.16 -25.08 -22.21
N LEU A 36 -11.10 -24.33 -22.49
CA LEU A 36 -9.75 -24.86 -22.67
C LEU A 36 -8.96 -24.90 -21.37
N VAL A 37 -8.21 -25.98 -21.17
CA VAL A 37 -7.23 -26.11 -20.07
C VAL A 37 -5.91 -25.50 -20.54
N CYS A 38 -5.56 -24.37 -19.93
CA CYS A 38 -4.31 -23.65 -20.18
C CYS A 38 -3.30 -23.90 -19.06
N TYR A 39 -2.07 -23.41 -19.24
CA TYR A 39 -0.96 -23.71 -18.34
C TYR A 39 -1.07 -23.08 -16.95
N ASP A 40 -1.94 -22.09 -16.76
CA ASP A 40 -2.31 -21.53 -15.45
C ASP A 40 -2.82 -22.60 -14.48
N THR A 41 -3.53 -23.61 -14.98
CA THR A 41 -4.06 -24.72 -14.17
C THR A 41 -2.97 -25.54 -13.48
N TYR A 42 -1.75 -25.56 -14.03
CA TYR A 42 -0.65 -26.39 -13.52
C TYR A 42 -0.16 -25.93 -12.14
N ARG A 43 -0.35 -24.65 -11.77
CA ARG A 43 0.05 -24.13 -10.45
C ARG A 43 -0.58 -24.91 -9.31
N ALA A 44 -1.87 -25.25 -9.41
CA ALA A 44 -2.56 -26.03 -8.37
C ALA A 44 -1.95 -27.43 -8.21
N ARG A 45 -1.55 -28.05 -9.31
CA ARG A 45 -0.91 -29.38 -9.32
C ARG A 45 0.49 -29.35 -8.72
N LEU A 46 1.22 -28.26 -8.96
CA LEU A 46 2.53 -28.04 -8.33
C LEU A 46 2.40 -27.92 -6.81
N GLU A 47 1.31 -27.33 -6.33
CA GLU A 47 1.02 -27.16 -4.91
C GLU A 47 0.55 -28.45 -4.22
N GLU A 48 -0.13 -29.35 -4.94
CA GLU A 48 -0.60 -30.65 -4.46
C GLU A 48 0.53 -31.64 -4.13
N ASP A 49 1.69 -31.50 -4.76
CA ASP A 49 2.83 -32.40 -4.56
C ASP A 49 3.85 -31.84 -3.55
N PRO A 50 3.96 -32.41 -2.33
CA PRO A 50 4.87 -31.92 -1.31
C PRO A 50 6.35 -31.98 -1.71
N SER A 51 6.74 -32.85 -2.67
CA SER A 51 8.12 -32.93 -3.12
C SER A 51 8.59 -31.68 -3.86
N ASN A 52 7.67 -30.94 -4.48
CA ASN A 52 7.97 -29.66 -5.13
C ASN A 52 8.42 -28.60 -4.12
N ARG A 53 7.90 -28.63 -2.89
CA ARG A 53 8.32 -27.71 -1.82
C ARG A 53 9.72 -28.00 -1.28
N ALA A 54 10.31 -29.15 -1.61
CA ALA A 54 11.70 -29.43 -1.28
C ALA A 54 12.69 -28.71 -2.22
N ILE A 55 12.21 -28.17 -3.35
CA ILE A 55 13.00 -27.39 -4.29
C ILE A 55 12.85 -25.90 -3.90
N PRO A 56 13.92 -25.22 -3.44
CA PRO A 56 13.82 -23.85 -2.92
C PRO A 56 13.14 -22.87 -3.88
N ASP A 57 13.57 -22.84 -5.15
CA ASP A 57 13.00 -21.93 -6.16
C ASP A 57 11.49 -22.18 -6.39
N VAL A 58 11.06 -23.44 -6.36
CA VAL A 58 9.65 -23.79 -6.52
C VAL A 58 8.86 -23.39 -5.27
N ALA A 59 9.39 -23.62 -4.08
CA ALA A 59 8.77 -23.21 -2.83
C ALA A 59 8.57 -21.69 -2.77
N ASP A 60 9.61 -20.92 -3.11
CA ASP A 60 9.56 -19.46 -3.12
C ASP A 60 8.51 -18.94 -4.10
N VAL A 61 8.50 -19.44 -5.34
CA VAL A 61 7.50 -19.06 -6.34
C VAL A 61 6.08 -19.38 -5.85
N LEU A 62 5.85 -20.57 -5.29
CA LEU A 62 4.53 -20.97 -4.80
C LEU A 62 4.08 -20.13 -3.60
N ASP A 63 4.97 -19.83 -2.65
CA ASP A 63 4.64 -19.02 -1.47
C ASP A 63 4.31 -17.58 -1.84
N ARG A 64 5.08 -16.97 -2.74
CA ARG A 64 4.79 -15.62 -3.26
C ARG A 64 3.48 -15.61 -4.04
N THR A 65 3.24 -16.63 -4.87
CA THR A 65 1.98 -16.79 -5.62
C THR A 65 0.78 -16.91 -4.69
N ARG A 66 0.87 -17.67 -3.59
CA ARG A 66 -0.20 -17.81 -2.59
C ARG A 66 -0.58 -16.45 -2.00
N VAL A 67 0.40 -15.68 -1.55
CA VAL A 67 0.18 -14.32 -1.01
C VAL A 67 -0.47 -13.42 -2.05
N LEU A 68 -0.02 -13.51 -3.31
CA LEU A 68 -0.53 -12.73 -4.43
C LEU A 68 -2.01 -13.05 -4.70
N ARG A 69 -2.37 -14.34 -4.71
CA ARG A 69 -3.77 -14.79 -4.87
C ARG A 69 -4.66 -14.32 -3.73
N GLU A 70 -4.18 -14.38 -2.48
CA GLU A 70 -4.92 -13.87 -1.31
C GLU A 70 -5.22 -12.36 -1.46
N ARG A 71 -4.21 -11.58 -1.86
CA ARG A 71 -4.35 -10.13 -2.08
C ARG A 71 -5.29 -9.80 -3.23
N VAL A 72 -5.22 -10.52 -4.35
CA VAL A 72 -6.15 -10.34 -5.48
C VAL A 72 -7.59 -10.60 -5.04
N ASN A 73 -7.86 -11.69 -4.32
CA ASN A 73 -9.21 -11.98 -3.82
C ASN A 73 -9.76 -10.85 -2.93
N GLN A 74 -8.93 -10.33 -2.02
CA GLN A 74 -9.35 -9.32 -1.05
C GLN A 74 -9.46 -7.92 -1.67
N ALA A 75 -8.44 -7.49 -2.41
CA ALA A 75 -8.19 -6.08 -2.72
C ALA A 75 -8.39 -5.70 -4.20
N LEU A 76 -8.69 -6.65 -5.11
CA LEU A 76 -8.97 -6.29 -6.50
C LEU A 76 -10.22 -5.39 -6.57
N THR A 77 -10.10 -4.28 -7.31
CA THR A 77 -11.12 -3.22 -7.44
C THR A 77 -12.40 -3.76 -8.08
N THR A 78 -12.26 -4.42 -9.24
CA THR A 78 -13.38 -4.96 -10.01
C THR A 78 -13.56 -6.43 -9.68
N LYS A 79 -14.59 -6.76 -8.90
CA LYS A 79 -14.78 -8.13 -8.36
C LYS A 79 -15.05 -9.16 -9.45
N ASP A 80 -15.70 -8.79 -10.54
CA ASP A 80 -15.98 -9.69 -11.66
C ASP A 80 -14.71 -10.14 -12.40
N TYR A 81 -13.61 -9.38 -12.28
CA TYR A 81 -12.32 -9.74 -12.87
C TYR A 81 -11.45 -10.63 -11.97
N VAL A 82 -11.88 -10.94 -10.74
CA VAL A 82 -11.11 -11.80 -9.83
C VAL A 82 -10.76 -13.16 -10.46
N PRO A 83 -11.69 -13.89 -11.13
CA PRO A 83 -11.35 -15.16 -11.76
C PRO A 83 -10.25 -15.02 -12.82
N THR A 84 -10.38 -14.05 -13.73
CA THR A 84 -9.36 -13.78 -14.76
C THR A 84 -8.03 -13.36 -14.15
N ALA A 85 -8.07 -12.52 -13.12
CA ALA A 85 -6.87 -12.07 -12.42
C ALA A 85 -6.12 -13.25 -11.79
N LEU A 86 -6.82 -14.18 -11.13
CA LEU A 86 -6.21 -15.38 -10.56
C LEU A 86 -5.57 -16.27 -11.64
N ARG A 87 -6.21 -16.41 -12.81
CA ARG A 87 -5.62 -17.14 -13.95
C ARG A 87 -4.32 -16.51 -14.43
N ILE A 88 -4.26 -15.17 -14.53
CA ILE A 88 -3.02 -14.45 -14.88
C ILE A 88 -1.93 -14.71 -13.83
N VAL A 89 -2.27 -14.60 -12.55
CA VAL A 89 -1.31 -14.84 -11.45
C VAL A 89 -0.74 -16.26 -11.51
N ASP A 90 -1.61 -17.24 -11.70
CA ASP A 90 -1.22 -18.65 -11.79
C ASP A 90 -0.35 -18.93 -13.03
N ALA A 91 -0.69 -18.30 -14.16
CA ALA A 91 0.11 -18.35 -15.38
C ALA A 91 1.52 -17.79 -15.18
N LEU A 92 1.64 -16.61 -14.57
CA LEU A 92 2.95 -16.00 -14.31
C LEU A 92 3.82 -16.86 -13.40
N ALA A 93 3.22 -17.52 -12.39
CA ALA A 93 3.91 -18.47 -11.53
C ALA A 93 4.42 -19.70 -12.30
N VAL A 94 3.59 -20.29 -13.15
CA VAL A 94 3.98 -21.45 -13.97
C VAL A 94 5.04 -21.05 -14.98
N HIS A 95 4.87 -19.93 -15.69
CA HIS A 95 5.85 -19.40 -16.64
C HIS A 95 7.20 -19.20 -15.94
N ARG A 96 7.19 -18.64 -14.73
CA ARG A 96 8.40 -18.44 -13.92
C ARG A 96 9.15 -19.75 -13.62
N LEU A 97 8.46 -20.86 -13.48
CA LEU A 97 9.07 -22.18 -13.25
C LEU A 97 9.52 -22.88 -14.55
N THR A 98 9.25 -22.29 -15.70
CA THR A 98 9.78 -22.73 -17.00
C THR A 98 11.06 -22.03 -17.41
N THR A 99 11.44 -20.94 -16.73
CA THR A 99 12.69 -20.22 -17.00
C THR A 99 13.87 -20.93 -16.32
N GLU A 100 15.05 -20.93 -16.96
CA GLU A 100 16.27 -21.52 -16.36
C GLU A 100 16.69 -20.85 -15.05
N ASP A 101 16.40 -19.54 -14.92
CA ASP A 101 16.62 -18.75 -13.72
C ASP A 101 15.31 -18.08 -13.30
N VAL A 102 14.84 -18.40 -12.09
CA VAL A 102 13.63 -17.82 -11.50
C VAL A 102 13.76 -16.33 -11.16
N ASN A 103 14.96 -15.76 -11.24
CA ASN A 103 15.18 -14.32 -11.06
C ASN A 103 15.25 -13.56 -12.39
N ALA A 104 15.18 -14.25 -13.53
CA ALA A 104 15.29 -13.60 -14.83
C ALA A 104 14.16 -12.58 -15.06
N PRO A 105 14.45 -11.34 -15.50
CA PRO A 105 13.43 -10.31 -15.72
C PRO A 105 12.68 -10.51 -17.04
N ILE A 106 12.08 -11.70 -17.22
CA ILE A 106 11.40 -12.15 -18.43
C ILE A 106 10.04 -12.74 -18.09
N GLY A 107 9.06 -12.47 -18.95
CA GLY A 107 7.70 -13.00 -18.84
C GLY A 107 6.90 -12.73 -20.12
N PRO A 108 5.63 -13.15 -20.16
CA PRO A 108 4.74 -12.87 -21.27
C PRO A 108 4.26 -11.41 -21.26
N THR A 109 3.92 -10.90 -22.44
CA THR A 109 3.18 -9.65 -22.63
C THR A 109 1.68 -9.84 -22.36
N ALA A 110 0.92 -8.74 -22.26
CA ALA A 110 -0.54 -8.83 -22.11
C ALA A 110 -1.22 -9.54 -23.29
N GLY A 111 -0.71 -9.37 -24.52
CA GLY A 111 -1.18 -10.08 -25.70
C GLY A 111 -0.90 -11.58 -25.65
N GLU A 112 0.30 -11.98 -25.23
CA GLU A 112 0.64 -13.40 -25.03
C GLU A 112 -0.20 -14.03 -23.90
N LEU A 113 -0.43 -13.32 -22.79
CA LEU A 113 -1.33 -13.77 -21.74
C LEU A 113 -2.77 -13.95 -22.26
N ARG A 114 -3.28 -13.03 -23.07
CA ARG A 114 -4.61 -13.13 -23.71
C ARG A 114 -4.68 -14.41 -24.57
N ASP A 115 -3.71 -14.60 -25.44
CA ASP A 115 -3.73 -15.65 -26.45
C ASP A 115 -3.43 -17.04 -25.85
N ASP A 116 -2.37 -17.16 -25.05
CA ASP A 116 -1.93 -18.46 -24.53
C ASP A 116 -2.88 -19.03 -23.45
N LEU A 117 -3.57 -18.15 -22.71
CA LEU A 117 -4.56 -18.55 -21.71
C LEU A 117 -5.99 -18.49 -22.23
N THR A 118 -6.20 -18.00 -23.45
CA THR A 118 -7.53 -17.77 -24.03
C THR A 118 -8.45 -16.99 -23.07
N LEU A 119 -7.92 -15.90 -22.50
CA LEU A 119 -8.64 -15.14 -21.48
C LEU A 119 -9.84 -14.42 -22.09
N LEU A 120 -11.00 -14.65 -21.48
CA LEU A 120 -12.24 -13.96 -21.80
C LEU A 120 -12.85 -13.44 -20.50
N PRO A 121 -12.47 -12.23 -20.03
CA PRO A 121 -13.11 -11.60 -18.88
C PRO A 121 -14.64 -11.52 -19.05
N PRO A 122 -15.43 -11.61 -17.96
CA PRO A 122 -16.87 -11.42 -18.05
C PRO A 122 -17.22 -9.98 -18.44
N GLU A 123 -18.42 -9.79 -18.99
CA GLU A 123 -19.02 -8.47 -19.27
C GLU A 123 -18.21 -7.54 -20.18
N LEU A 124 -17.47 -8.10 -21.15
CA LEU A 124 -16.72 -7.31 -22.13
C LEU A 124 -17.66 -6.45 -23.00
N PRO A 125 -17.43 -5.12 -23.08
CA PRO A 125 -18.13 -4.25 -24.02
C PRO A 125 -17.95 -4.65 -25.48
N GLU A 126 -16.74 -5.07 -25.87
CA GLU A 126 -16.37 -5.43 -27.24
C GLU A 126 -15.53 -6.71 -27.25
N MET A 127 -15.79 -7.59 -28.22
CA MET A 127 -15.14 -8.89 -28.37
C MET A 127 -14.08 -8.89 -29.48
N ASP A 128 -13.33 -7.81 -29.65
CA ASP A 128 -12.18 -7.75 -30.55
C ASP A 128 -10.85 -7.92 -29.79
N ALA A 129 -9.82 -8.32 -30.53
CA ALA A 129 -8.51 -8.66 -29.95
C ALA A 129 -7.84 -7.46 -29.25
N PHE A 130 -8.00 -6.25 -29.78
CA PHE A 130 -7.38 -5.04 -29.22
C PHE A 130 -8.05 -4.63 -27.91
N PHE A 131 -9.38 -4.66 -27.87
CA PHE A 131 -10.12 -4.36 -26.65
C PHE A 131 -9.86 -5.40 -25.56
N LEU A 132 -9.78 -6.69 -25.92
CA LEU A 132 -9.40 -7.76 -25.01
C LEU A 132 -8.02 -7.53 -24.39
N GLU A 133 -7.01 -7.24 -25.20
CA GLU A 133 -5.65 -6.99 -24.71
C GLU A 133 -5.59 -5.78 -23.77
N THR A 134 -6.30 -4.71 -24.13
CA THR A 134 -6.42 -3.51 -23.28
C THR A 134 -7.07 -3.85 -21.94
N THR A 135 -8.09 -4.71 -21.96
CA THR A 135 -8.76 -5.18 -20.74
C THR A 135 -7.82 -6.03 -19.90
N ILE A 136 -7.08 -6.97 -20.49
CA ILE A 136 -6.08 -7.78 -19.79
C ILE A 136 -5.00 -6.89 -19.16
N ARG A 137 -4.52 -5.86 -19.87
CA ARG A 137 -3.56 -4.89 -19.33
C ARG A 137 -4.13 -4.14 -18.12
N SER A 138 -5.39 -3.68 -18.21
CA SER A 138 -6.08 -3.06 -17.07
C SER A 138 -6.20 -4.00 -15.87
N ILE A 139 -6.50 -5.29 -16.09
CA ILE A 139 -6.55 -6.30 -15.03
C ILE A 139 -5.16 -6.49 -14.40
N VAL A 140 -4.10 -6.51 -15.20
CA VAL A 140 -2.71 -6.59 -14.69
C VAL A 140 -2.40 -5.36 -13.82
N ASP A 141 -2.78 -4.16 -14.25
CA ASP A 141 -2.61 -2.94 -13.45
C ASP A 141 -3.43 -2.96 -12.15
N ASP A 142 -4.63 -3.55 -12.17
CA ASP A 142 -5.42 -3.79 -10.96
C ASP A 142 -4.74 -4.80 -10.03
N ILE A 143 -4.16 -5.89 -10.56
CA ILE A 143 -3.39 -6.86 -9.78
C ILE A 143 -2.22 -6.16 -9.10
N VAL A 144 -1.39 -5.42 -9.87
CA VAL A 144 -0.23 -4.67 -9.38
C VAL A 144 -0.65 -3.72 -8.26
N ARG A 145 -1.77 -3.01 -8.40
CA ARG A 145 -2.32 -2.15 -7.34
C ARG A 145 -2.77 -2.94 -6.12
N ALA A 146 -3.46 -4.07 -6.30
CA ALA A 146 -3.98 -4.91 -5.22
C ALA A 146 -2.87 -5.52 -4.35
N VAL A 147 -1.69 -5.76 -4.93
CA VAL A 147 -0.49 -6.27 -4.23
C VAL A 147 0.47 -5.15 -3.84
N SER A 148 0.03 -3.90 -3.92
CA SER A 148 0.82 -2.72 -3.58
C SER A 148 2.17 -2.63 -4.32
N GLY A 149 2.20 -3.09 -5.58
CA GLY A 149 3.40 -3.13 -6.40
C GLY A 149 4.38 -4.25 -6.05
N GLN A 150 4.09 -5.11 -5.07
CA GLN A 150 4.92 -6.28 -4.73
C GLN A 150 4.71 -7.42 -5.74
N PHE A 151 5.70 -8.30 -5.87
CA PHE A 151 5.64 -9.57 -6.60
C PHE A 151 5.40 -9.53 -8.12
N ILE A 152 4.76 -8.50 -8.69
CA ILE A 152 4.62 -8.34 -10.15
C ILE A 152 5.46 -7.15 -10.61
N THR A 153 6.21 -7.37 -11.69
CA THR A 153 6.94 -6.31 -12.40
C THR A 153 6.52 -6.30 -13.86
N ILE A 154 6.32 -5.10 -14.39
CA ILE A 154 6.05 -4.83 -15.81
C ILE A 154 7.30 -4.13 -16.36
N ASN A 155 7.93 -4.72 -17.38
CA ASN A 155 9.11 -4.14 -17.99
C ASN A 155 8.72 -3.06 -19.00
N GLU A 156 9.09 -1.81 -18.72
CA GLU A 156 8.75 -0.66 -19.55
C GLU A 156 9.34 -0.70 -20.97
N GLN A 157 10.39 -1.48 -21.21
CA GLN A 157 11.07 -1.54 -22.51
C GLN A 157 10.40 -2.48 -23.51
N ASN A 158 9.74 -3.54 -23.02
CA ASN A 158 9.22 -4.62 -23.86
C ASN A 158 7.83 -5.13 -23.44
N ASP A 159 7.17 -4.46 -22.48
CA ASP A 159 5.84 -4.79 -21.97
C ASP A 159 5.69 -6.19 -21.34
N GLN A 160 6.81 -6.87 -21.05
CA GLN A 160 6.77 -8.18 -20.40
C GLN A 160 6.37 -8.06 -18.94
N ILE A 161 5.48 -8.95 -18.52
CA ILE A 161 4.92 -9.01 -17.17
C ILE A 161 5.44 -10.29 -16.53
N TYR A 162 6.00 -10.19 -15.33
CA TYR A 162 6.55 -11.36 -14.67
C TYR A 162 6.39 -11.33 -13.15
N LEU A 163 6.33 -12.53 -12.57
CA LEU A 163 6.45 -12.72 -11.13
C LEU A 163 7.90 -12.44 -10.73
N ASP A 164 8.10 -11.40 -9.93
CA ASP A 164 9.37 -10.94 -9.41
C ASP A 164 9.51 -11.40 -7.94
N ILE A 165 10.14 -12.56 -7.77
CA ILE A 165 10.38 -13.16 -6.46
C ILE A 165 11.40 -12.39 -5.61
N THR A 166 12.21 -11.54 -6.25
CA THR A 166 13.22 -10.70 -5.57
C THR A 166 12.64 -9.42 -5.00
N LYS A 167 11.44 -9.03 -5.46
CA LYS A 167 10.73 -7.82 -5.06
C LYS A 167 10.08 -7.99 -3.69
N ASP A 168 10.91 -8.05 -2.66
CA ASP A 168 10.51 -7.95 -1.26
C ASP A 168 10.77 -6.52 -0.77
N ILE A 169 9.71 -5.72 -0.66
CA ILE A 169 9.83 -4.35 -0.16
C ILE A 169 9.53 -4.38 1.33
N ASP A 170 10.59 -4.31 2.13
CA ASP A 170 10.47 -4.00 3.55
C ASP A 170 10.14 -2.50 3.71
N TYR A 171 8.84 -2.21 3.70
CA TYR A 171 8.34 -0.86 3.90
C TYR A 171 8.69 -0.30 5.28
N ASP A 172 8.77 -1.15 6.31
CA ASP A 172 9.10 -0.72 7.66
C ASP A 172 10.57 -0.27 7.71
N GLN A 173 11.49 -1.04 7.12
CA GLN A 173 12.89 -0.64 6.99
C GLN A 173 13.03 0.66 6.19
N LYS A 174 12.34 0.81 5.05
CA LYS A 174 12.39 2.05 4.27
C LYS A 174 11.87 3.27 5.05
N ILE A 175 10.81 3.08 5.84
CA ILE A 175 10.29 4.14 6.71
C ILE A 175 11.32 4.51 7.76
N ASP A 176 11.97 3.52 8.39
CA ASP A 176 12.98 3.76 9.42
C ASP A 176 14.20 4.49 8.85
N GLU A 177 14.74 4.03 7.71
CA GLU A 177 15.84 4.70 6.99
C GLU A 177 15.46 6.14 6.60
N ARG A 178 14.25 6.35 6.07
CA ARG A 178 13.78 7.69 5.74
C ARG A 178 13.66 8.54 6.99
N ALA A 179 13.12 8.01 8.07
CA ALA A 179 12.94 8.72 9.33
C ALA A 179 14.26 9.11 10.00
N GLU A 180 15.32 8.32 9.82
CA GLU A 180 16.67 8.65 10.26
C GLU A 180 17.27 9.81 9.46
N SER A 181 16.94 9.92 8.18
CA SER A 181 17.41 11.02 7.31
C SER A 181 16.73 12.37 7.56
N LEU A 182 15.67 12.43 8.37
CA LEU A 182 14.92 13.65 8.64
C LEU A 182 15.60 14.51 9.71
N ASP A 183 15.67 15.82 9.45
CA ASP A 183 16.10 16.81 10.44
C ASP A 183 15.01 17.11 11.48
N GLU A 184 15.39 17.80 12.55
CA GLU A 184 14.50 18.16 13.66
C GLU A 184 13.32 19.03 13.18
N GLY A 185 13.53 19.95 12.24
CA GLY A 185 12.48 20.80 11.68
C GLY A 185 11.41 20.00 10.90
N ARG A 186 11.81 18.93 10.22
CA ARG A 186 10.88 17.98 9.57
C ARG A 186 10.11 17.16 10.59
N LEU A 187 10.73 16.77 11.70
CA LEU A 187 10.04 16.10 12.80
C LEU A 187 9.01 17.02 13.48
N ASP A 188 9.36 18.29 13.69
CA ASP A 188 8.46 19.31 14.23
C ASP A 188 7.28 19.58 13.28
N THR A 189 7.53 19.62 11.97
CA THR A 189 6.48 19.71 10.95
C THR A 189 5.54 18.51 11.02
N ALA A 190 6.08 17.30 11.13
CA ALA A 190 5.29 16.08 11.23
C ALA A 190 4.49 16.02 12.55
N TYR A 191 5.06 16.51 13.65
CA TYR A 191 4.38 16.63 14.94
C TYR A 191 3.14 17.52 14.82
N PHE A 192 3.26 18.69 14.20
CA PHE A 192 2.12 19.56 13.98
C PHE A 192 1.07 18.95 13.07
N MET A 193 1.46 18.28 11.97
CA MET A 193 0.49 17.55 11.13
C MET A 193 -0.26 16.46 11.90
N ALA A 194 0.43 15.76 12.82
CA ALA A 194 -0.22 14.78 13.69
C ALA A 194 -1.20 15.44 14.65
N LEU A 195 -0.82 16.55 15.31
CA LEU A 195 -1.70 17.31 16.19
C LEU A 195 -2.93 17.87 15.47
N GLU A 196 -2.76 18.43 14.26
CA GLU A 196 -3.86 18.89 13.41
C GLU A 196 -4.89 17.78 13.22
N THR A 197 -4.40 16.57 12.98
CA THR A 197 -5.24 15.40 12.73
C THR A 197 -5.93 14.91 14.01
N LEU A 198 -5.22 14.87 15.14
CA LEU A 198 -5.72 14.37 16.43
C LEU A 198 -6.69 15.34 17.12
N LEU A 199 -6.50 16.65 16.92
CA LEU A 199 -7.36 17.70 17.45
C LEU A 199 -8.50 18.06 16.49
N GLU A 200 -8.65 17.30 15.40
CA GLU A 200 -9.66 17.49 14.36
C GLU A 200 -9.63 18.90 13.72
N GLN A 201 -8.48 19.55 13.72
CA GLN A 201 -8.26 20.90 13.16
C GLN A 201 -7.97 20.85 11.65
N ARG A 202 -8.78 20.09 10.90
CA ARG A 202 -8.57 19.86 9.45
C ARG A 202 -9.21 20.93 8.55
N GLU A 203 -9.99 21.85 9.11
CA GLU A 203 -10.54 22.97 8.36
C GLU A 203 -9.45 23.98 7.97
N LYS A 204 -9.72 24.80 6.94
CA LYS A 204 -8.81 25.88 6.51
C LYS A 204 -8.40 26.69 7.72
N SER A 205 -7.10 26.81 7.93
CA SER A 205 -6.55 27.66 8.98
C SER A 205 -7.14 29.07 8.88
N TYR A 206 -7.38 29.70 10.03
CA TYR A 206 -7.95 31.03 10.14
C TYR A 206 -7.13 32.08 9.34
N VAL A 207 -5.82 31.82 9.17
CA VAL A 207 -4.95 32.57 8.27
C VAL A 207 -4.18 31.62 7.36
N SER A 208 -4.31 31.81 6.05
CA SER A 208 -3.60 31.03 5.04
C SER A 208 -2.08 31.09 5.27
N GLY A 209 -1.43 29.93 5.34
CA GLY A 209 0.01 29.82 5.58
C GLY A 209 0.43 29.80 7.06
N TYR A 210 -0.52 29.91 8.00
CA TYR A 210 -0.27 29.78 9.44
C TYR A 210 -1.10 28.65 10.04
N ARG A 211 -0.58 28.00 11.08
CA ARG A 211 -1.27 26.94 11.84
C ARG A 211 -2.07 27.53 13.00
N ILE A 212 -3.20 28.16 12.66
CA ILE A 212 -4.04 28.90 13.60
C ILE A 212 -5.50 28.56 13.38
N TRP A 213 -6.21 28.21 14.45
CA TRP A 213 -7.63 27.86 14.40
C TRP A 213 -8.40 28.62 15.48
N ALA A 214 -9.60 29.09 15.13
CA ALA A 214 -10.53 29.61 16.13
C ALA A 214 -11.00 28.44 17.00
N TYR A 215 -10.99 28.63 18.31
CA TYR A 215 -11.31 27.57 19.25
C TYR A 215 -12.34 28.06 20.26
N GLU A 216 -13.42 27.30 20.43
CA GLU A 216 -14.50 27.60 21.36
C GLU A 216 -14.38 26.68 22.57
N LEU A 217 -14.06 27.24 23.73
CA LEU A 217 -13.87 26.49 24.97
C LEU A 217 -15.13 26.58 25.86
N PRO A 218 -15.83 25.46 26.12
CA PRO A 218 -16.96 25.45 27.04
C PRO A 218 -16.48 25.66 28.48
N TRP A 219 -16.97 26.70 29.13
CA TRP A 219 -16.77 26.93 30.56
C TRP A 219 -17.98 26.43 31.35
N THR A 220 -18.01 25.12 31.60
CA THR A 220 -19.16 24.41 32.18
C THR A 220 -19.68 25.04 33.47
N THR A 221 -18.79 25.40 34.40
CA THR A 221 -19.17 26.01 35.69
C THR A 221 -19.87 27.36 35.54
N LYS A 222 -19.61 28.10 34.45
CA LYS A 222 -20.20 29.41 34.18
C LYS A 222 -21.30 29.37 33.12
N ASN A 223 -21.56 28.19 32.53
CA ASN A 223 -22.52 27.99 31.46
C ASN A 223 -22.35 28.98 30.29
N VAL A 224 -21.09 29.25 29.93
CA VAL A 224 -20.73 30.11 28.78
C VAL A 224 -19.64 29.43 27.95
N THR A 225 -19.54 29.80 26.69
CA THR A 225 -18.43 29.41 25.81
C THR A 225 -17.51 30.62 25.63
N ARG A 226 -16.20 30.38 25.70
CA ARG A 226 -15.18 31.40 25.48
C ARG A 226 -14.54 31.21 24.11
N PRO A 227 -14.49 32.24 23.26
CA PRO A 227 -13.75 32.18 22.01
C PRO A 227 -12.26 32.45 22.25
N GLY A 228 -11.42 31.63 21.68
CA GLY A 228 -9.96 31.74 21.73
C GLY A 228 -9.32 31.31 20.43
N TYR A 229 -8.00 31.18 20.47
CA TYR A 229 -7.22 30.66 19.35
C TYR A 229 -6.33 29.51 19.78
N LEU A 230 -6.18 28.53 18.89
CA LEU A 230 -5.21 27.46 18.98
C LEU A 230 -4.09 27.71 17.96
N PHE A 231 -2.85 27.73 18.44
CA PHE A 231 -1.64 27.92 17.65
C PHE A 231 -0.75 26.69 17.72
N MET A 232 -0.15 26.32 16.60
CA MET A 232 0.95 25.37 16.55
C MET A 232 2.21 26.09 16.09
N GLY A 233 3.12 26.34 17.02
CA GLY A 233 4.26 27.25 16.88
C GLY A 233 4.34 28.24 18.03
N ALA A 234 5.40 29.05 18.05
CA ALA A 234 5.64 30.01 19.12
C ALA A 234 4.98 31.38 18.86
N PRO A 235 4.78 32.21 19.92
CA PRO A 235 4.14 33.52 19.79
C PRO A 235 4.81 34.47 18.80
N ASN A 236 6.13 34.38 18.61
CA ASN A 236 6.88 35.21 17.67
C ASN A 236 6.66 34.80 16.20
N GLU A 237 6.09 33.64 15.94
CA GLU A 237 5.77 33.14 14.60
C GLU A 237 4.31 33.45 14.19
N ARG A 238 3.55 34.12 15.07
CA ARG A 238 2.14 34.44 14.84
C ARG A 238 1.95 35.53 13.79
N SER A 239 0.84 35.43 13.05
CA SER A 239 0.32 36.57 12.31
C SER A 239 -0.24 37.62 13.29
N THR A 240 0.15 38.88 13.11
CA THR A 240 -0.31 40.01 13.93
C THR A 240 -1.66 40.57 13.49
N ALA A 241 -2.25 40.04 12.42
CA ALA A 241 -3.45 40.57 11.75
C ALA A 241 -4.75 39.88 12.17
N GLN A 242 -4.93 39.59 13.47
CA GLN A 242 -6.10 38.88 13.99
C GLN A 242 -6.78 39.66 15.12
N PRO A 243 -8.13 39.63 15.23
CA PRO A 243 -8.83 40.29 16.31
C PRO A 243 -8.48 39.66 17.66
N PRO A 244 -8.34 40.43 18.75
CA PRO A 244 -8.12 39.88 20.08
C PRO A 244 -9.25 38.91 20.51
N ARG A 245 -8.88 37.84 21.20
CA ARG A 245 -9.80 36.83 21.76
C ARG A 245 -9.60 36.66 23.27
N ASP A 246 -10.46 35.87 23.90
CA ASP A 246 -10.48 35.70 25.36
C ASP A 246 -9.29 34.89 25.88
N PHE A 247 -8.68 34.02 25.05
CA PHE A 247 -7.49 33.24 25.38
C PHE A 247 -6.73 32.75 24.14
N TYR A 248 -5.50 32.31 24.36
CA TYR A 248 -4.57 31.79 23.35
C TYR A 248 -3.90 30.52 23.86
N VAL A 249 -4.00 29.43 23.08
CA VAL A 249 -3.38 28.14 23.39
C VAL A 249 -2.27 27.87 22.38
N TYR A 250 -1.05 27.67 22.87
CA TYR A 250 0.13 27.41 22.04
C TYR A 250 0.60 25.97 22.21
N PHE A 251 0.70 25.23 21.12
CA PHE A 251 1.42 23.96 21.05
C PHE A 251 2.80 24.23 20.48
N LEU A 252 3.83 24.04 21.31
CA LEU A 252 5.21 24.29 20.92
C LEU A 252 5.84 23.03 20.33
N GLN A 253 6.76 23.24 19.39
CA GLN A 253 7.47 22.16 18.75
C GLN A 253 8.50 21.51 19.71
N PRO A 254 8.61 20.17 19.72
CA PRO A 254 9.41 19.46 20.71
C PRO A 254 10.92 19.41 20.43
N TYR A 255 11.38 19.48 19.17
CA TYR A 255 12.79 19.23 18.85
C TYR A 255 13.60 20.51 18.61
N ASP A 256 13.13 21.43 17.76
CA ASP A 256 13.81 22.69 17.46
C ASP A 256 12.97 23.91 17.88
N PRO A 257 12.60 24.06 19.18
CA PRO A 257 11.73 25.14 19.60
C PRO A 257 12.35 26.53 19.35
N PRO A 258 11.64 27.44 18.65
CA PRO A 258 12.13 28.79 18.43
C PRO A 258 12.26 29.52 19.76
N LYS A 259 13.27 30.39 19.84
CA LYS A 259 13.47 31.24 21.02
C LYS A 259 12.37 32.30 21.08
N PHE A 260 11.59 32.30 22.15
CA PHE A 260 10.64 33.37 22.45
C PHE A 260 10.66 33.68 23.95
N GLU A 261 10.24 34.90 24.29
CA GLU A 261 10.08 35.33 25.67
C GLU A 261 8.63 35.11 26.10
N ASP A 262 8.44 34.28 27.13
CA ASP A 262 7.15 34.10 27.78
C ASP A 262 6.91 35.28 28.74
N ARG A 263 5.98 36.16 28.35
CA ARG A 263 5.61 37.35 29.15
C ARG A 263 4.65 37.02 30.30
N SER A 264 4.26 35.74 30.44
CA SER A 264 3.31 35.26 31.45
C SER A 264 1.99 36.02 31.41
N ASN A 265 1.48 36.28 30.21
CA ASN A 265 0.18 36.93 30.05
C ASN A 265 -0.93 35.99 30.58
N PRO A 266 -1.94 36.53 31.30
CA PRO A 266 -2.94 35.70 31.98
C PRO A 266 -3.92 34.97 31.04
N ASP A 267 -3.94 35.36 29.76
CA ASP A 267 -4.76 34.83 28.68
C ASP A 267 -4.00 33.82 27.78
N GLU A 268 -2.74 33.52 28.07
CA GLU A 268 -1.90 32.61 27.27
C GLU A 268 -1.59 31.31 28.02
N VAL A 269 -1.67 30.19 27.30
CA VAL A 269 -1.29 28.85 27.80
C VAL A 269 -0.35 28.18 26.81
N PHE A 270 0.76 27.63 27.32
CA PHE A 270 1.78 26.95 26.51
C PHE A 270 1.82 25.45 26.82
N PHE A 271 1.50 24.63 25.82
CA PHE A 271 1.72 23.19 25.83
C PHE A 271 3.09 22.88 25.24
N ARG A 272 3.97 22.38 26.12
CA ARG A 272 5.30 21.85 25.75
C ARG A 272 5.32 20.36 26.01
N LEU A 273 5.79 19.60 25.04
CA LEU A 273 6.10 18.19 25.25
C LEU A 273 7.46 18.10 25.95
N ALA A 274 7.45 18.18 27.29
CA ALA A 274 8.66 18.41 28.08
C ALA A 274 9.67 17.24 28.05
N THR A 275 9.20 16.02 27.80
CA THR A 275 10.02 14.79 27.68
C THR A 275 9.20 13.71 26.95
N PRO A 276 9.15 13.72 25.61
CA PRO A 276 8.67 12.54 24.88
C PRO A 276 9.57 11.37 25.24
N ASP A 277 8.97 10.21 25.56
CA ASP A 277 9.75 8.99 25.71
C ASP A 277 10.13 8.41 24.34
N ASP A 278 10.93 7.35 24.37
CA ASP A 278 11.42 6.69 23.15
C ASP A 278 10.27 6.15 22.30
N ASP A 279 9.18 5.70 22.93
CA ASP A 279 8.00 5.19 22.23
C ASP A 279 7.32 6.29 21.41
N PHE A 280 7.05 7.45 22.00
CA PHE A 280 6.49 8.58 21.27
C PHE A 280 7.44 9.08 20.18
N THR A 281 8.73 9.19 20.49
CA THR A 281 9.76 9.66 19.56
C THR A 281 9.85 8.74 18.34
N LYS A 282 9.83 7.42 18.57
CA LYS A 282 9.83 6.40 17.50
C LYS A 282 8.56 6.48 16.65
N ALA A 283 7.38 6.59 17.27
CA ALA A 283 6.12 6.71 16.56
C ALA A 283 6.08 7.98 15.69
N LEU A 284 6.55 9.12 16.21
CA LEU A 284 6.62 10.37 15.47
C LEU A 284 7.63 10.30 14.31
N ARG A 285 8.82 9.71 14.53
CA ARG A 285 9.80 9.48 13.46
C ARG A 285 9.21 8.62 12.33
N ARG A 286 8.53 7.52 12.67
CA ARG A 286 7.85 6.66 11.69
C ARG A 286 6.70 7.39 10.98
N TYR A 287 5.91 8.19 11.71
CA TYR A 287 4.88 9.04 11.12
C TYR A 287 5.47 10.03 10.10
N ALA A 288 6.60 10.67 10.44
CA ALA A 288 7.29 11.60 9.55
C ALA A 288 7.86 10.90 8.32
N GLY A 289 8.56 9.78 8.50
CA GLY A 289 9.14 8.97 7.41
C GLY A 289 8.08 8.44 6.44
N SER A 290 7.00 7.85 6.97
CA SER A 290 5.88 7.38 6.16
C SER A 290 5.12 8.51 5.45
N THR A 291 4.98 9.69 6.07
CA THR A 291 4.40 10.87 5.42
C THR A 291 5.25 11.34 4.22
N ALA A 292 6.57 11.40 4.40
CA ALA A 292 7.49 11.77 3.32
C ALA A 292 7.42 10.76 2.16
N LEU A 293 7.53 9.46 2.46
CA LEU A 293 7.49 8.40 1.44
C LEU A 293 6.14 8.32 0.73
N ALA A 294 5.02 8.54 1.43
CA ALA A 294 3.70 8.59 0.79
C ALA A 294 3.58 9.76 -0.21
N SER A 295 4.24 10.89 0.06
CA SER A 295 4.25 12.04 -0.86
C SER A 295 5.13 11.83 -2.08
N GLU A 296 6.20 11.04 -1.92
CA GLU A 296 7.19 10.71 -2.95
C GLU A 296 6.77 9.50 -3.80
N SER A 297 5.81 8.69 -3.32
CA SER A 297 5.38 7.46 -3.96
C SER A 297 4.05 7.61 -4.72
N THR A 298 3.82 6.70 -5.67
CA THR A 298 2.55 6.59 -6.42
C THR A 298 1.94 5.20 -6.28
N GLY A 299 0.67 5.08 -6.68
CA GLY A 299 -0.04 3.80 -6.76
C GLY A 299 -0.03 3.01 -5.45
N GLY A 300 0.25 1.71 -5.56
CA GLY A 300 0.20 0.76 -4.45
C GLY A 300 1.17 1.05 -3.31
N HIS A 301 2.38 1.53 -3.61
CA HIS A 301 3.38 1.89 -2.60
C HIS A 301 2.90 3.03 -1.71
N ARG A 302 2.28 4.05 -2.31
CA ARG A 302 1.71 5.18 -1.58
C ARG A 302 0.65 4.71 -0.59
N THR A 303 -0.24 3.81 -1.01
CA THR A 303 -1.28 3.24 -0.13
C THR A 303 -0.68 2.59 1.12
N VAL A 304 0.38 1.80 0.98
CA VAL A 304 1.04 1.15 2.12
C VAL A 304 1.67 2.18 3.06
N TYR A 305 2.38 3.18 2.53
CA TYR A 305 2.94 4.26 3.35
C TYR A 305 1.84 5.07 4.06
N ASP A 306 0.71 5.34 3.39
CA ASP A 306 -0.44 6.01 3.99
C ASP A 306 -1.04 5.19 5.15
N GLU A 307 -1.15 3.86 5.02
CA GLU A 307 -1.60 2.96 6.08
C GLU A 307 -0.64 2.95 7.28
N LYS A 308 0.67 2.87 7.02
CA LYS A 308 1.72 2.92 8.05
C LYS A 308 1.76 4.28 8.77
N ARG A 309 1.53 5.37 8.04
CA ARG A 309 1.34 6.71 8.60
C ARG A 309 0.16 6.72 9.58
N GLN A 310 -0.99 6.18 9.17
CA GLN A 310 -2.18 6.12 10.04
C GLN A 310 -1.96 5.23 11.28
N ALA A 311 -1.20 4.14 11.16
CA ALA A 311 -0.82 3.32 12.31
C ALA A 311 0.04 4.10 13.32
N SER A 312 1.08 4.77 12.83
CA SER A 312 1.97 5.60 13.67
C SER A 312 1.20 6.74 14.35
N LEU A 313 0.24 7.36 13.65
CA LEU A 313 -0.64 8.39 14.22
C LEU A 313 -1.50 7.85 15.37
N ARG A 314 -2.05 6.64 15.23
CA ARG A 314 -2.82 5.99 16.30
C ARG A 314 -1.95 5.68 17.52
N GLU A 315 -0.70 5.27 17.31
CA GLU A 315 0.26 5.05 18.40
C GLU A 315 0.54 6.36 19.16
N MET A 316 0.79 7.45 18.43
CA MET A 316 0.97 8.78 19.03
C MET A 316 -0.28 9.24 19.81
N GLY A 317 -1.47 9.13 19.22
CA GLY A 317 -2.72 9.51 19.89
C GLY A 317 -3.02 8.64 21.12
N GLY A 318 -2.73 7.34 21.04
CA GLY A 318 -2.82 6.42 22.17
C GLY A 318 -1.84 6.78 23.29
N TRP A 319 -0.63 7.24 22.96
CA TRP A 319 0.32 7.74 23.95
C TRP A 319 -0.17 8.99 24.66
N LEU A 320 -0.68 9.97 23.90
CA LEU A 320 -1.18 11.25 24.42
C LEU A 320 -2.39 11.10 25.36
N THR A 321 -3.16 10.03 25.22
CA THR A 321 -4.38 9.75 26.02
C THR A 321 -4.17 8.77 27.17
N LYS A 322 -3.02 8.10 27.24
CA LYS A 322 -2.71 7.05 28.24
C LYS A 322 -2.26 7.56 29.62
N ARG A 323 -2.40 8.86 29.92
CA ARG A 323 -1.96 9.44 31.20
C ARG A 323 -3.08 10.11 31.95
#